data_AF-S6HW77-F1
#
_entry.id   AF-S6HW77-F1
#
_cell.length_a   1.000
_cell.length_b   1.000
_cell.length_c   1.000
_cell.angle_alpha   90.00
_cell.angle_beta   90.00
_cell.angle_gamma   90.00
#
_symmetry.space_group_name_H-M   'P 1'
#
loop_
_entity.id
_entity.type
_entity.pdbx_description
1 polymer ?
#
loop_
_entity_poly.entity_id
_entity_poly.type
_entity_poly.pdbx_seq_one_letter_code
_entity_poly.pdbx_strand_id
1 'polypeptide(L)'
;MHLASESANRFFSDALLAGYSHYTVGVCYLSRLAEFRAAEKALQEQLAQLESLKNDAGLKKEIEFEQKLQGLMSSYDKGLRDIIAILDPRGSSAQAAPAGPKRRRARVIKVYQNPHTGELIETKGGNHRGLKSWKEQYGIDTVDSWLRA
;
A
#
# COMPACT_ATOMS: atom_id res chain seq x y z
N MET A 1 24.66 45.50 -6.47
CA MET A 1 25.98 45.16 -7.03
C MET A 1 26.88 44.71 -5.88
N HIS A 2 27.54 43.56 -6.06
CA HIS A 2 28.83 43.13 -5.49
C HIS A 2 28.98 43.09 -3.95
N LEU A 3 29.06 41.93 -3.31
CA LEU A 3 30.16 40.94 -3.24
C LEU A 3 31.35 41.37 -2.35
N ALA A 4 31.70 40.41 -1.47
CA ALA A 4 33.02 40.12 -0.89
C ALA A 4 33.49 41.05 0.25
N SER A 5 34.27 40.61 1.25
CA SER A 5 34.90 39.33 1.55
C SER A 5 35.41 39.35 3.00
N GLU A 6 35.57 38.16 3.57
CA GLU A 6 36.68 37.73 4.44
C GLU A 6 37.25 38.72 5.46
N SER A 7 37.09 38.42 6.75
CA SER A 7 38.21 38.31 7.72
C SER A 7 37.68 38.21 9.15
N ALA A 8 37.41 36.99 9.61
CA ALA A 8 37.33 36.71 11.06
C ALA A 8 37.70 35.25 11.38
N ASN A 9 38.54 34.65 10.53
CA ASN A 9 39.03 33.30 10.74
C ASN A 9 40.54 33.39 11.06
N ARG A 10 40.85 33.68 12.34
CA ARG A 10 42.14 33.43 13.00
C ARG A 10 42.09 33.96 14.44
N PHE A 11 42.57 33.13 15.37
CA PHE A 11 42.84 33.39 16.80
C PHE A 11 41.74 33.11 17.82
N PHE A 12 41.55 31.82 18.11
CA PHE A 12 41.67 31.29 19.47
C PHE A 12 42.01 29.79 19.36
N SER A 13 43.29 29.47 19.15
CA SER A 13 44.23 29.03 20.20
C SER A 13 44.09 27.55 20.55
N ASP A 14 45.21 26.87 20.36
CA ASP A 14 45.49 25.47 20.65
C ASP A 14 44.98 24.98 22.01
N ALA A 15 44.30 23.84 21.98
CA ALA A 15 44.24 22.88 23.09
C ALA A 15 44.03 21.47 22.53
N LEU A 16 45.15 20.85 22.14
CA LEU A 16 45.24 19.41 21.91
C LEU A 16 45.01 18.65 23.23
N LEU A 17 44.28 17.53 23.14
CA LEU A 17 44.23 16.41 24.09
C LEU A 17 43.46 16.62 25.41
N ALA A 18 42.17 16.26 25.42
CA ALA A 18 41.62 15.22 26.31
C ALA A 18 40.09 15.13 26.17
N GLY A 19 39.56 13.93 25.90
CA GLY A 19 38.23 13.56 26.38
C GLY A 19 37.00 13.97 25.55
N TYR A 20 36.95 13.61 24.26
CA TYR A 20 35.67 13.52 23.54
C TYR A 20 34.95 12.22 23.93
N SER A 21 34.33 12.22 25.11
CA SER A 21 33.36 11.20 25.52
C SER A 21 32.32 11.90 26.37
N HIS A 22 31.33 12.57 25.76
CA HIS A 22 30.03 12.91 26.37
C HIS A 22 29.19 13.77 25.40
N TYR A 23 28.83 13.27 24.22
CA TYR A 23 27.77 13.88 23.39
C TYR A 23 27.07 12.82 22.51
N THR A 24 26.48 11.80 23.14
CA THR A 24 25.58 10.84 22.45
C THR A 24 24.14 10.89 22.95
N VAL A 25 23.82 11.74 23.94
CA VAL A 25 22.45 11.89 24.45
C VAL A 25 21.65 12.97 23.70
N GLY A 26 22.32 13.84 22.94
CA GLY A 26 21.70 14.97 22.22
C GLY A 26 21.09 14.65 20.84
N VAL A 27 21.41 13.51 20.23
CA VAL A 27 20.94 13.18 18.87
C VAL A 27 19.61 12.41 18.89
N CYS A 28 19.28 11.72 19.99
CA CYS A 28 18.05 10.92 20.11
C CYS A 28 16.78 11.75 20.45
N TYR A 29 16.93 13.01 20.86
CA TYR A 29 15.80 13.89 21.18
C TYR A 29 15.24 14.60 19.93
N LEU A 30 16.10 14.89 18.94
CA LEU A 30 15.67 15.45 17.65
C LEU A 30 14.78 14.48 16.87
N SER A 31 15.07 13.18 16.92
CA SER A 31 14.30 12.17 16.17
C SER A 31 12.88 12.00 16.72
N ARG A 32 12.69 11.86 18.03
CA ARG A 32 11.36 11.57 18.59
C ARG A 32 10.40 12.76 18.56
N LEU A 33 10.91 13.98 18.79
CA LEU A 33 10.08 15.19 18.69
C LEU A 33 9.75 15.53 17.23
N ALA A 34 10.69 15.30 16.31
CA ALA A 34 10.42 15.45 14.88
C ALA A 34 9.43 14.41 14.37
N GLU A 35 9.52 13.15 14.82
CA GLU A 35 8.54 12.10 14.53
C GLU A 35 7.15 12.45 15.04
N PHE A 36 7.04 12.96 16.28
CA PHE A 36 5.76 13.39 16.83
C PHE A 36 5.13 14.54 16.03
N ARG A 37 5.92 15.56 15.67
CA ARG A 37 5.44 16.69 14.84
C ARG A 37 5.10 16.26 13.42
N ALA A 38 5.85 15.32 12.85
CA ALA A 38 5.54 14.74 11.54
C ALA A 38 4.23 13.95 11.57
N ALA A 39 3.99 13.16 12.63
CA ALA A 39 2.74 12.43 12.84
C ALA A 39 1.55 13.37 13.06
N GLU A 40 1.72 14.44 13.85
CA GLU A 40 0.69 15.45 14.08
C GLU A 40 0.30 16.16 12.77
N LYS A 41 1.31 16.53 11.96
CA LYS A 41 1.07 17.13 10.64
C LYS A 41 0.36 16.16 9.69
N ALA A 42 0.75 14.89 9.66
CA ALA A 42 0.07 13.88 8.84
C ALA A 42 -1.39 13.70 9.25
N LEU A 43 -1.69 13.72 10.55
CA LEU A 43 -3.05 13.65 11.07
C LEU A 43 -3.88 14.87 10.64
N GLN A 44 -3.29 16.07 10.70
CA GLN A 44 -3.95 17.29 10.22
C GLN A 44 -4.22 17.25 8.71
N GLU A 45 -3.28 16.74 7.91
CA GLU A 45 -3.48 16.57 6.46
C GLU A 45 -4.62 15.58 6.17
N GLN A 46 -4.71 14.46 6.89
CA GLN A 46 -5.81 13.51 6.75
C GLN A 46 -7.17 14.12 7.15
N LEU A 47 -7.21 14.91 8.22
CA LEU A 47 -8.42 15.61 8.64
C LEU A 47 -8.85 16.64 7.58
N ALA A 48 -7.90 17.42 7.03
CA ALA A 48 -8.19 18.36 5.95
C ALA A 48 -8.70 17.67 4.68
N GLN A 49 -8.16 16.49 4.34
CA GLN A 49 -8.66 15.66 3.24
C GLN A 49 -10.10 15.20 3.50
N LEU A 50 -10.40 14.72 4.71
CA LEU A 50 -11.76 14.33 5.08
C LEU A 50 -12.73 15.51 5.06
N GLU A 51 -12.32 16.70 5.48
CA GLU A 51 -13.15 17.91 5.39
C GLU A 51 -13.40 18.34 3.95
N SER A 52 -12.38 18.24 3.08
CA SER A 52 -12.55 18.47 1.64
C SER A 52 -13.60 17.51 1.07
N LEU A 53 -13.47 16.21 1.34
CA LEU A 53 -14.39 15.19 0.87
C LEU A 53 -15.79 15.34 1.48
N LYS A 54 -15.89 15.78 2.73
CA LYS A 54 -17.18 16.08 3.39
C LYS A 54 -17.87 17.30 2.77
N ASN A 55 -17.11 18.24 2.22
CA ASN A 55 -17.65 19.43 1.56
C ASN A 55 -17.97 19.21 0.08
N ASP A 56 -17.53 18.09 -0.52
CA ASP A 56 -17.91 17.73 -1.87
C ASP A 56 -19.42 17.54 -1.98
N ALA A 57 -20.05 18.46 -2.72
CA ALA A 57 -21.49 18.43 -2.99
C ALA A 57 -21.90 17.16 -3.76
N GLY A 58 -20.97 16.52 -4.47
CA GLY A 58 -21.18 15.22 -5.11
C GLY A 58 -21.42 14.11 -4.07
N LEU A 59 -20.54 13.99 -3.08
CA LEU A 59 -20.65 12.98 -2.03
C LEU A 59 -21.94 13.16 -1.20
N LYS A 60 -22.31 14.39 -0.87
CA LYS A 60 -23.59 14.68 -0.18
C LYS A 60 -24.80 14.19 -0.98
N LYS A 61 -24.82 14.43 -2.30
CA LYS A 61 -25.90 13.97 -3.17
C LYS A 61 -25.96 12.43 -3.26
N GLU A 62 -24.80 11.78 -3.31
CA GLU A 62 -24.73 10.31 -3.31
C GLU A 62 -25.25 9.71 -1.99
N ILE A 63 -24.85 10.28 -0.85
CA ILE A 63 -25.35 9.87 0.47
C ILE A 63 -26.86 10.10 0.59
N GLU A 64 -27.37 11.26 0.15
CA GLU A 64 -28.80 11.54 0.16
C GLU A 64 -29.59 10.57 -0.73
N PHE A 65 -29.03 10.22 -1.90
CA PHE A 65 -29.62 9.24 -2.81
C PHE A 65 -29.66 7.85 -2.16
N GLU A 66 -28.56 7.40 -1.56
CA GLU A 66 -28.48 6.11 -0.87
C GLU A 66 -29.49 6.03 0.27
N GLN A 67 -29.57 7.04 1.12
CA GLN A 67 -30.52 7.10 2.23
C GLN A 67 -31.98 7.05 1.74
N LYS A 68 -32.31 7.81 0.69
CA LYS A 68 -33.66 7.80 0.09
C LYS A 68 -33.98 6.45 -0.53
N LEU A 69 -33.01 5.84 -1.23
CA LEU A 69 -33.17 4.52 -1.83
C LEU A 69 -33.39 3.45 -0.77
N GLN A 70 -32.59 3.44 0.30
CA GLN A 70 -32.74 2.50 1.41
C GLN A 70 -34.08 2.69 2.15
N GLY A 71 -34.53 3.94 2.33
CA GLY A 71 -35.85 4.24 2.89
C GLY A 71 -36.98 3.72 2.01
N LEU A 72 -36.86 3.88 0.68
CA LEU A 72 -37.82 3.36 -0.29
C LEU A 72 -37.82 1.82 -0.29
N MET A 73 -36.65 1.19 -0.28
CA MET A 73 -36.50 -0.27 -0.17
C MET A 73 -37.19 -0.81 1.07
N SER A 74 -37.00 -0.15 2.21
CA SER A 74 -37.58 -0.56 3.49
C SER A 74 -39.09 -0.36 3.52
N SER A 75 -39.60 0.72 2.93
CA SER A 75 -41.02 1.06 2.92
C SER A 75 -41.85 0.13 2.03
N TYR A 76 -41.28 -0.34 0.92
CA TYR A 76 -41.94 -1.22 -0.04
C TYR A 76 -41.53 -2.70 0.11
N ASP A 77 -40.72 -3.01 1.13
CA ASP A 77 -40.14 -4.33 1.39
C ASP A 77 -39.53 -4.94 0.12
N LYS A 78 -38.76 -4.13 -0.60
CA LYS A 78 -38.10 -4.49 -1.86
C LYS A 78 -36.61 -4.66 -1.65
N GLY A 79 -36.10 -5.82 -2.06
CA GLY A 79 -34.67 -6.11 -2.03
C GLY A 79 -33.95 -5.54 -3.24
N LEU A 80 -32.61 -5.50 -3.18
CA LEU A 80 -31.76 -5.06 -4.29
C LEU A 80 -32.05 -5.86 -5.58
N ARG A 81 -32.41 -7.15 -5.44
CA ARG A 81 -32.81 -8.02 -6.56
C ARG A 81 -34.09 -7.53 -7.26
N ASP A 82 -35.06 -7.01 -6.52
CA ASP A 82 -36.31 -6.50 -7.08
C ASP A 82 -36.07 -5.18 -7.83
N ILE A 83 -35.21 -4.32 -7.29
CA ILE A 83 -34.79 -3.08 -7.96
C ILE A 83 -34.05 -3.39 -9.26
N ILE A 84 -33.12 -4.34 -9.24
CA ILE A 84 -32.41 -4.80 -10.45
C ILE A 84 -33.40 -5.37 -11.47
N ALA A 85 -34.41 -6.14 -11.04
CA ALA A 85 -35.42 -6.68 -11.94
C ALA A 85 -36.29 -5.59 -12.61
N ILE A 86 -36.53 -4.46 -11.92
CA ILE A 86 -37.29 -3.32 -12.46
C ILE A 86 -36.41 -2.47 -13.40
N LEU A 87 -35.17 -2.18 -13.02
CA LEU A 87 -34.27 -1.30 -13.78
C LEU A 87 -33.59 -2.01 -14.96
N ASP A 88 -33.29 -3.30 -14.81
CA ASP A 88 -32.69 -4.12 -15.85
C ASP A 88 -33.37 -5.50 -15.96
N PRO A 89 -34.56 -5.53 -16.59
CA PRO A 89 -35.29 -6.78 -16.84
C PRO A 89 -34.58 -7.71 -17.84
N ARG A 90 -33.52 -7.26 -18.54
CA ARG A 90 -32.77 -8.06 -19.52
C ARG A 90 -31.42 -8.56 -19.00
N GLY A 91 -30.77 -7.85 -18.08
CA GLY A 91 -29.50 -8.27 -17.46
C GLY A 91 -29.66 -9.28 -16.32
N SER A 92 -30.87 -9.41 -15.75
CA SER A 92 -31.21 -10.51 -14.83
C SER A 92 -31.32 -11.88 -15.53
N SER A 93 -31.33 -11.90 -16.87
CA SER A 93 -31.23 -13.10 -17.70
C SER A 93 -29.78 -13.54 -17.98
N ALA A 94 -28.76 -12.93 -17.36
CA ALA A 94 -27.40 -13.46 -17.43
C ALA A 94 -27.43 -14.88 -16.82
N GLN A 95 -27.21 -15.88 -17.68
CA GLN A 95 -27.27 -17.31 -17.38
C GLN A 95 -26.85 -17.60 -15.93
N ALA A 96 -27.69 -18.33 -15.21
CA ALA A 96 -27.23 -19.12 -14.08
C ALA A 96 -26.07 -19.99 -14.58
N ALA A 97 -24.84 -19.56 -14.31
CA ALA A 97 -23.68 -20.40 -14.51
C ALA A 97 -23.93 -21.69 -13.73
N PRO A 98 -23.70 -22.87 -14.31
CA PRO A 98 -24.01 -24.12 -13.63
C PRO A 98 -23.27 -24.13 -12.29
N ALA A 99 -24.04 -24.19 -11.21
CA ALA A 99 -23.58 -24.37 -9.84
C ALA A 99 -23.03 -25.80 -9.68
N GLY A 100 -21.96 -26.11 -10.40
CA GLY A 100 -21.14 -27.28 -10.18
C GLY A 100 -20.06 -26.93 -9.16
N PRO A 101 -19.85 -27.73 -8.09
CA PRO A 101 -18.71 -27.53 -7.21
C PRO A 101 -17.44 -27.76 -8.03
N LYS A 102 -16.82 -26.66 -8.48
CA LYS A 102 -15.53 -26.70 -9.16
C LYS A 102 -14.49 -27.11 -8.11
N ARG A 103 -14.33 -28.42 -7.90
CA ARG A 103 -13.30 -29.02 -7.03
C ARG A 103 -11.96 -28.46 -7.49
N ARG A 104 -11.49 -27.43 -6.78
CA ARG A 104 -10.20 -26.81 -7.01
C ARG A 104 -9.17 -27.88 -6.76
N ARG A 105 -8.51 -28.36 -7.82
CA ARG A 105 -7.36 -29.27 -7.71
C ARG A 105 -6.41 -28.69 -6.65
N ALA A 106 -5.99 -29.52 -5.69
CA ALA A 106 -5.04 -29.11 -4.68
C ALA A 106 -3.79 -28.59 -5.39
N ARG A 107 -3.39 -27.35 -5.11
CA ARG A 107 -2.23 -26.73 -5.75
C ARG A 107 -0.97 -27.49 -5.32
N VAL A 108 -0.26 -28.05 -6.29
CA VAL A 108 1.03 -28.72 -6.11
C VAL A 108 2.07 -27.66 -5.72
N ILE A 109 2.89 -27.96 -4.72
CA ILE A 109 4.01 -27.12 -4.31
C ILE A 109 5.11 -27.32 -5.36
N LYS A 110 5.53 -26.23 -6.00
CA LYS A 110 6.65 -26.19 -6.93
C LYS A 110 7.90 -25.75 -6.18
N VAL A 111 8.98 -26.51 -6.26
CA VAL A 111 10.27 -26.17 -5.65
C VAL A 111 11.21 -25.69 -6.75
N TYR A 112 11.68 -24.45 -6.67
CA TYR A 112 12.65 -23.88 -7.60
C TYR A 112 14.00 -23.78 -6.90
N GLN A 113 15.07 -24.18 -7.58
CA GLN A 113 16.44 -24.07 -7.06
C GLN A 113 17.28 -23.19 -7.98
N ASN A 114 17.77 -22.06 -7.48
CA ASN A 114 18.64 -21.18 -8.27
C ASN A 114 20.08 -21.73 -8.26
N PRO A 115 20.68 -22.07 -9.42
CA PRO A 115 22.05 -22.57 -9.50
C PRO A 115 23.12 -21.49 -9.22
N HIS A 116 22.77 -20.21 -9.32
CA HIS A 116 23.69 -19.10 -9.12
C HIS A 116 23.80 -18.67 -7.65
N THR A 117 22.69 -18.69 -6.91
CA THR A 117 22.67 -18.29 -5.49
C THR A 117 22.56 -19.47 -4.53
N GLY A 118 22.20 -20.66 -5.02
CA GLY A 118 21.94 -21.85 -4.19
C GLY A 118 20.62 -21.77 -3.40
N GLU A 119 19.84 -20.71 -3.56
CA GLU A 119 18.59 -20.49 -2.85
C GLU A 119 17.46 -21.41 -3.38
N LEU A 120 16.60 -21.86 -2.46
CA LEU A 120 15.46 -22.72 -2.74
C LEU A 120 14.15 -21.96 -2.45
N ILE A 121 13.24 -21.95 -3.43
CA ILE A 121 11.92 -21.32 -3.33
C ILE A 121 10.85 -22.38 -3.50
N GLU A 122 10.13 -22.68 -2.42
CA GLU A 122 8.94 -23.52 -2.46
C GLU A 122 7.71 -22.64 -2.57
N THR A 123 6.96 -22.79 -3.66
CA THR A 123 5.74 -22.01 -3.85
C THR A 123 4.59 -22.83 -4.40
N LYS A 124 3.42 -22.62 -3.81
CA LYS A 124 2.14 -23.19 -4.24
C LYS A 124 1.51 -22.42 -5.41
N GLY A 125 2.22 -21.43 -5.99
CA GLY A 125 1.79 -20.62 -7.15
C GLY A 125 2.79 -19.53 -7.56
N GLY A 126 2.50 -18.74 -8.59
CA GLY A 126 3.44 -17.72 -9.12
C GLY A 126 3.62 -16.44 -8.27
N ASN A 127 2.95 -16.30 -7.11
CA ASN A 127 3.01 -15.08 -6.30
C ASN A 127 4.08 -15.15 -5.19
N HIS A 128 5.32 -15.47 -5.57
CA HIS A 128 6.47 -15.44 -4.65
C HIS A 128 7.42 -14.32 -5.05
N ARG A 129 7.80 -13.43 -4.12
CA ARG A 129 8.65 -12.26 -4.41
C ARG A 129 10.01 -12.67 -4.97
N GLY A 130 10.65 -13.68 -4.37
CA GLY A 130 11.92 -14.23 -4.86
C GLY A 130 11.83 -14.84 -6.27
N LEU A 131 10.70 -15.47 -6.60
CA LEU A 131 10.53 -16.06 -7.92
C LEU A 131 10.33 -14.97 -8.98
N LYS A 132 9.64 -13.88 -8.63
CA LYS A 132 9.52 -12.70 -9.47
C LYS A 132 10.86 -12.03 -9.71
N SER A 133 11.69 -11.85 -8.67
CA SER A 133 13.03 -11.29 -8.84
C SER A 133 13.93 -12.17 -9.69
N TRP A 134 13.86 -13.50 -9.57
CA TRP A 134 14.61 -14.38 -10.46
C TRP A 134 14.13 -14.28 -11.90
N LYS A 135 12.81 -14.22 -12.14
CA LYS A 135 12.26 -14.08 -13.49
C LYS A 135 12.67 -12.76 -14.15
N GLU A 136 12.82 -11.69 -13.36
CA GLU A 136 13.36 -10.41 -13.83
C GLU A 136 14.86 -10.48 -14.16
N GLN A 137 15.65 -11.17 -13.33
CA GLN A 137 17.11 -11.23 -13.48
C GLN A 137 17.58 -12.21 -14.57
N TYR A 138 16.96 -13.39 -14.65
CA TYR A 138 17.42 -14.50 -15.49
C TYR A 138 16.45 -14.85 -16.62
N GLY A 139 15.29 -14.18 -16.68
CA GLY A 139 14.22 -14.48 -17.62
C GLY A 139 13.30 -15.60 -17.15
N ILE A 140 12.08 -15.61 -17.71
CA ILE A 140 11.01 -16.53 -17.32
C ILE A 140 11.36 -17.97 -17.68
N ASP A 141 11.85 -18.20 -18.90
CA ASP A 141 12.14 -19.54 -19.44
C ASP A 141 13.27 -20.24 -18.66
N THR A 142 14.31 -19.49 -18.32
CA THR A 142 15.43 -19.97 -17.51
C THR A 142 14.97 -20.38 -16.12
N VAL A 143 14.17 -19.56 -15.44
CA VAL A 143 13.68 -19.85 -14.08
C VAL A 143 12.68 -21.00 -14.09
N ASP A 144 11.89 -21.16 -15.14
CA ASP A 144 10.97 -22.29 -15.26
C ASP A 144 11.72 -23.63 -15.46
N SER A 145 12.94 -23.61 -16.03
CA SER A 145 13.83 -24.79 -16.11
C SER A 145 14.43 -25.23 -14.76
N TRP A 146 14.43 -24.34 -13.76
CA TRP A 146 14.96 -24.60 -12.41
C TRP A 146 13.95 -25.27 -11.48
N LEU A 147 12.79 -25.63 -12.01
CA LEU A 147 11.78 -26.38 -11.28
C LEU A 147 12.29 -27.78 -10.98
N ARG A 148 12.44 -28.10 -9.70
CA ARG A 148 12.72 -29.45 -9.22
C ARG A 148 11.41 -30.24 -9.20
N ALA A 149 11.39 -31.34 -9.95
CA ALA A 149 10.25 -32.27 -10.02
C ALA A 149 10.01 -32.97 -8.68
#